data_AF-A0A524MEP7-F1
#
_entry.id   AF-A0A524MEP7-F1
#
_cell.length_a   1.000
_cell.length_b   1.000
_cell.length_c   1.000
_cell.angle_alpha   90.00
_cell.angle_beta   90.00
_cell.angle_gamma   90.00
#
_symmetry.space_group_name_H-M   'P 1'
#
loop_
_entity.id
_entity.type
_entity.pdbx_description
1 polymer ?
#
loop_
_entity_poly.entity_id
_entity_poly.type
_entity_poly.pdbx_seq_one_letter_code
_entity_poly.pdbx_strand_id
1 'polypeptide(L)'
;MDLTPLKNVFNRLFGKWDDSPNDQQYYVKIFFALISAIVCGIGGQAFAGTRGVLFGFLVYILALFAIRYLLEIEPEQLGGMQKMITNSLFSYLMLWTVVWTILYAFSIPAAALAIINTPPS
;
A
#
# COMPACT_ATOMS: atom_id res chain seq x y z
N MET A 1 -12.22 12.91 -18.44
CA MET A 1 -11.37 13.60 -17.43
C MET A 1 -9.98 13.70 -18.00
N ASP A 2 -9.39 14.88 -17.98
CA ASP A 2 -8.01 15.06 -18.38
C ASP A 2 -7.09 14.54 -17.27
N LEU A 3 -6.48 13.37 -17.49
CA LEU A 3 -5.56 12.73 -16.55
C LEU A 3 -4.10 13.16 -16.74
N THR A 4 -3.82 14.01 -17.74
CA THR A 4 -2.49 14.49 -18.09
C THR A 4 -1.70 15.04 -16.89
N PRO A 5 -2.27 15.86 -15.97
CA PRO A 5 -1.51 16.32 -14.81
C PRO A 5 -1.10 15.18 -13.88
N LEU A 6 -1.97 14.19 -13.66
CA LEU A 6 -1.69 13.06 -12.77
C LEU A 6 -0.67 12.11 -13.40
N LYS A 7 -0.79 11.85 -14.71
CA LYS A 7 0.22 11.10 -15.48
C LYS A 7 1.59 11.75 -15.39
N ASN A 8 1.67 13.08 -15.55
CA ASN A 8 2.93 13.81 -15.42
C ASN A 8 3.58 13.65 -14.04
N VAL A 9 2.78 13.65 -12.97
CA VAL A 9 3.28 13.40 -11.61
C VAL A 9 3.79 11.96 -11.47
N PHE A 10 3.00 10.98 -11.91
CA PHE A 10 3.39 9.57 -11.84
C PHE A 10 4.63 9.27 -12.68
N ASN A 11 4.75 9.83 -13.87
CA ASN A 11 5.94 9.68 -14.72
C ASN A 11 7.16 10.36 -14.11
N ARG A 12 7.01 11.47 -13.38
CA ARG A 12 8.13 12.07 -12.64
C ARG A 12 8.58 11.20 -11.47
N LEU A 13 7.66 10.54 -10.78
CA LEU A 13 7.96 9.70 -9.62
C LEU A 13 8.49 8.32 -10.00
N PHE A 14 7.91 7.70 -11.04
CA PHE A 14 8.14 6.30 -11.41
C PHE A 14 8.72 6.12 -12.82
N GLY A 15 8.86 7.17 -13.62
CA GLY A 15 9.42 7.08 -14.97
C GLY A 15 10.91 6.72 -15.00
N LYS A 16 11.62 6.77 -13.87
CA LYS A 16 12.98 6.24 -13.75
C LYS A 16 13.06 4.74 -14.09
N TRP A 17 11.97 3.99 -13.91
CA TRP A 17 11.92 2.55 -14.14
C TRP A 17 11.13 2.18 -15.40
N ASP A 18 10.92 3.12 -16.32
CA ASP A 18 10.16 2.88 -17.56
C ASP A 18 10.77 1.78 -18.44
N ASP A 19 12.10 1.61 -18.36
CA ASP A 19 12.83 0.55 -19.06
C ASP A 19 12.50 -0.88 -18.54
N SER A 20 11.88 -0.98 -17.36
CA SER A 20 11.52 -2.25 -16.70
C SER A 20 10.11 -2.18 -16.10
N PRO A 21 9.08 -2.59 -16.85
CA PRO A 21 7.70 -2.58 -16.38
C PRO A 21 7.49 -3.36 -15.06
N ASN A 22 8.31 -4.39 -14.83
CA ASN A 22 8.29 -5.17 -13.59
C ASN A 22 8.78 -4.38 -12.38
N ASP A 23 9.87 -3.62 -12.53
CA ASP A 23 10.37 -2.78 -11.44
C ASP A 23 9.45 -1.60 -11.21
N GLN A 24 8.94 -1.00 -12.28
CA GLN A 24 8.02 0.12 -12.21
C GLN A 24 6.74 -0.24 -11.43
N GLN A 25 6.08 -1.37 -11.76
CA GLN A 25 4.90 -1.82 -11.01
C GLN A 25 5.23 -2.12 -9.53
N TYR A 26 6.42 -2.64 -9.26
CA TYR A 26 6.87 -2.98 -7.91
C TYR A 26 6.94 -1.72 -7.06
N TYR A 27 7.66 -0.69 -7.53
CA TYR A 27 7.82 0.56 -6.78
C TYR A 27 6.51 1.31 -6.58
N VAL A 28 5.59 1.27 -7.55
CA VAL A 28 4.25 1.86 -7.38
C VAL A 28 3.49 1.14 -6.26
N LYS A 29 3.46 -0.19 -6.25
CA LYS A 29 2.79 -0.95 -5.18
C LYS A 29 3.43 -0.67 -3.82
N ILE A 30 4.76 -0.65 -3.73
CA ILE A 30 5.49 -0.31 -2.50
C ILE A 30 5.14 1.09 -2.00
N PHE A 31 5.05 2.08 -2.90
CA PHE A 31 4.65 3.44 -2.54
C PHE A 31 3.22 3.48 -1.96
N PHE A 32 2.27 2.81 -2.60
CA PHE A 32 0.90 2.71 -2.12
C PHE A 32 0.78 1.91 -0.79
N ALA A 33 1.62 0.89 -0.60
CA ALA A 33 1.71 0.15 0.66
C ALA A 33 2.12 1.06 1.82
N LEU A 34 3.12 1.92 1.59
CA LEU A 34 3.58 2.88 2.59
C LEU A 34 2.52 3.93 2.92
N ILE A 35 1.89 4.53 1.90
CA ILE A 35 0.82 5.51 2.11
C ILE A 35 -0.33 4.90 2.90
N SER A 36 -0.80 3.71 2.51
CA SER A 36 -1.89 3.05 3.22
C SER A 36 -1.52 2.69 4.66
N ALA A 37 -0.30 2.20 4.91
CA ALA A 37 0.18 1.90 6.24
C ALA A 37 0.24 3.15 7.13
N ILE A 38 0.72 4.27 6.59
CA ILE A 38 0.77 5.56 7.28
C ILE A 38 -0.64 6.05 7.63
N VAL A 39 -1.57 5.99 6.68
CA VAL A 39 -2.97 6.38 6.92
C VAL A 39 -3.61 5.50 7.99
N CYS A 40 -3.44 4.18 7.92
CA CYS A 40 -3.94 3.26 8.93
C CYS A 40 -3.30 3.49 10.31
N GLY A 41 -1.99 3.76 10.35
CA GLY A 41 -1.25 4.04 11.58
C GLY A 41 -1.70 5.32 12.26
N ILE A 42 -1.80 6.42 11.50
CA ILE A 42 -2.25 7.73 12.01
C ILE A 42 -3.72 7.66 12.45
N GLY A 43 -4.57 6.96 11.69
CA GLY A 43 -5.97 6.79 12.06
C GLY A 43 -6.19 5.87 13.27
N GLY A 44 -5.15 5.18 13.76
CA GLY A 44 -5.14 4.41 14.99
C GLY A 44 -6.32 3.45 15.10
N GLN A 45 -7.15 3.65 16.13
CA GLN A 45 -8.31 2.80 16.44
C GLN A 45 -9.37 2.75 15.32
N ALA A 46 -9.48 3.79 14.49
CA ALA A 46 -10.45 3.80 13.40
C ALA A 46 -10.20 2.71 12.35
N PHE A 47 -8.93 2.34 12.16
CA PHE A 47 -8.50 1.32 11.23
C PHE A 47 -8.16 -0.01 11.91
N ALA A 48 -8.37 -0.16 13.22
CA ALA A 48 -8.09 -1.42 13.91
C ALA A 48 -8.91 -2.61 13.36
N GLY A 49 -8.26 -3.76 13.23
CA GLY A 49 -8.86 -5.00 12.75
C GLY A 49 -9.26 -4.95 11.27
N THR A 50 -10.45 -5.47 10.95
CA THR A 50 -10.92 -5.67 9.57
C THR A 50 -11.01 -4.37 8.76
N ARG A 51 -11.21 -3.22 9.40
CA ARG A 51 -11.34 -1.92 8.70
C ARG A 51 -10.04 -1.51 8.01
N GLY A 52 -8.91 -1.62 8.70
CA GLY A 52 -7.60 -1.36 8.11
C GLY A 52 -7.25 -2.38 7.04
N VAL A 53 -7.67 -3.64 7.21
CA VAL A 53 -7.50 -4.69 6.19
C VAL A 53 -8.23 -4.32 4.91
N LEU A 54 -9.52 -4.00 4.99
CA LEU A 54 -10.32 -3.58 3.83
C LEU A 54 -9.72 -2.35 3.15
N PHE A 55 -9.24 -1.38 3.91
CA PHE A 55 -8.57 -0.21 3.38
C PHE A 55 -7.27 -0.56 2.64
N GLY A 56 -6.42 -1.41 3.20
CA GLY A 56 -5.18 -1.86 2.56
C GLY A 56 -5.43 -2.57 1.23
N PHE A 57 -6.46 -3.41 1.14
CA PHE A 57 -6.88 -4.05 -0.11
C PHE A 57 -7.46 -3.05 -1.11
N LEU A 58 -8.26 -2.09 -0.65
CA LEU A 58 -8.79 -1.03 -1.52
C LEU A 58 -7.65 -0.22 -2.14
N VAL A 59 -6.66 0.19 -1.34
CA VAL A 59 -5.49 0.93 -1.83
C VAL A 59 -4.64 0.08 -2.78
N TYR A 60 -4.54 -1.23 -2.53
CA TYR A 60 -3.87 -2.14 -3.45
C TYR A 60 -4.58 -2.20 -4.81
N ILE A 61 -5.91 -2.28 -4.84
CA ILE A 61 -6.69 -2.22 -6.09
C ILE A 61 -6.44 -0.88 -6.79
N LEU A 62 -6.44 0.24 -6.05
CA LEU A 62 -6.12 1.56 -6.62
C LEU A 62 -4.71 1.61 -7.22
N ALA A 63 -3.72 0.93 -6.62
CA ALA A 63 -2.38 0.82 -7.19
C ALA A 63 -2.39 0.09 -8.54
N LEU A 64 -3.19 -0.98 -8.68
CA LEU A 64 -3.37 -1.68 -9.96
C LEU A 64 -4.01 -0.78 -11.03
N PHE A 65 -4.99 0.04 -10.65
CA PHE A 65 -5.55 1.06 -11.55
C PHE A 65 -4.52 2.11 -11.95
N ALA A 66 -3.71 2.59 -11.01
CA ALA A 66 -2.64 3.55 -11.30
C ALA A 66 -1.63 2.97 -12.30
N ILE A 67 -1.22 1.71 -12.10
CA ILE A 67 -0.31 1.01 -13.02
C ILE A 67 -0.91 0.93 -14.43
N ARG A 68 -2.17 0.49 -14.57
CA ARG A 68 -2.78 0.27 -15.87
C ARG A 68 -3.14 1.55 -16.63
N TYR A 69 -3.59 2.59 -15.92
CA TYR A 69 -4.20 3.77 -16.53
C TYR A 69 -3.36 5.04 -16.42
N LEU A 70 -2.48 5.15 -15.42
CA LEU A 70 -1.58 6.31 -15.28
C LEU A 70 -0.21 6.05 -15.90
N LEU A 71 0.33 4.86 -15.67
CA LEU A 71 1.61 4.43 -16.25
C LEU A 71 1.46 3.63 -17.55
N GLU A 72 0.21 3.34 -17.95
CA GLU A 72 -0.09 2.67 -19.22
C GLU A 72 0.59 1.30 -19.39
N ILE A 73 0.99 0.66 -18.29
CA ILE A 73 1.60 -0.67 -18.33
C ILE A 73 0.53 -1.69 -18.73
N GLU A 74 0.79 -2.39 -19.82
CA GLU A 74 -0.11 -3.43 -20.32
C GLU A 74 0.14 -4.74 -19.56
N PRO A 75 -0.93 -5.46 -19.14
CA PRO A 75 -0.78 -6.76 -18.48
C PRO A 75 0.10 -7.75 -19.25
N GLU A 76 0.06 -7.69 -20.59
CA GLU A 76 0.82 -8.52 -21.51
C GLU A 76 2.34 -8.34 -21.32
N GLN A 77 2.80 -7.10 -21.06
CA GLN A 77 4.21 -6.79 -20.77
C GLN A 77 4.70 -7.44 -19.46
N LEU A 78 3.77 -7.73 -18.55
CA LEU A 78 4.04 -8.35 -17.25
C LEU A 78 3.81 -9.87 -17.25
N GLY A 79 3.44 -10.44 -18.41
CA GLY A 79 3.10 -11.86 -18.56
C GLY A 79 1.69 -12.22 -18.11
N GLY A 80 0.75 -11.27 -18.19
CA GLY A 80 -0.68 -11.44 -18.02
C GLY A 80 -1.27 -10.74 -16.79
N MET A 81 -2.60 -10.66 -16.76
CA MET A 81 -3.37 -10.04 -15.66
C MET A 81 -3.05 -10.67 -14.30
N GLN A 82 -2.94 -12.01 -14.24
CA GLN A 82 -2.62 -12.71 -13.01
C GLN A 82 -1.27 -12.27 -12.45
N LYS A 83 -0.23 -12.16 -13.30
CA LYS A 83 1.08 -11.68 -12.87
C LYS A 83 1.06 -10.21 -12.49
N MET A 84 0.35 -9.35 -13.21
CA MET A 84 0.19 -7.95 -12.81
C MET A 84 -0.44 -7.82 -11.41
N ILE A 85 -1.34 -8.73 -11.04
CA ILE A 85 -1.89 -8.76 -9.69
C ILE A 85 -0.84 -9.38 -8.74
N THR A 86 -0.59 -10.68 -8.85
CA THR A 86 0.16 -11.42 -7.83
C THR A 86 1.63 -11.06 -7.73
N ASN A 87 2.26 -10.55 -8.80
CA ASN A 87 3.64 -10.11 -8.73
C ASN A 87 3.74 -8.98 -7.71
N SER A 88 4.70 -9.10 -6.78
CA SER A 88 4.91 -8.21 -5.63
C SER A 88 3.77 -8.07 -4.62
N LEU A 89 2.67 -8.84 -4.73
CA LEU A 89 1.59 -8.85 -3.73
C LEU A 89 2.12 -9.19 -2.34
N PHE A 90 2.98 -10.20 -2.24
CA PHE A 90 3.58 -10.59 -0.96
C PHE A 90 4.43 -9.46 -0.37
N SER A 91 5.27 -8.81 -1.17
CA SER A 91 6.08 -7.67 -0.74
C SER A 91 5.23 -6.48 -0.28
N TYR A 92 4.15 -6.20 -1.01
CA TYR A 92 3.15 -5.19 -0.62
C TYR A 92 2.57 -5.52 0.76
N LEU A 93 2.04 -6.73 0.94
CA LEU A 93 1.38 -7.14 2.17
C LEU A 93 2.35 -7.13 3.36
N MET A 94 3.56 -7.63 3.18
CA MET A 94 4.59 -7.64 4.22
C MET A 94 4.96 -6.23 4.65
N LEU A 95 5.29 -5.34 3.70
CA LEU A 95 5.69 -3.98 4.02
C LEU A 95 4.54 -3.21 4.67
N TRP A 96 3.35 -3.26 4.09
CA TRP A 96 2.16 -2.60 4.61
C TRP A 96 1.84 -3.06 6.03
N THR A 97 1.82 -4.38 6.27
CA THR A 97 1.50 -4.94 7.60
C THR A 97 2.55 -4.56 8.64
N VAL A 98 3.84 -4.65 8.30
CA VAL A 98 4.93 -4.31 9.23
C VAL A 98 4.88 -2.83 9.62
N VAL A 99 4.81 -1.94 8.63
CA VAL A 99 4.79 -0.49 8.88
C VAL A 99 3.51 -0.11 9.64
N TRP A 100 2.36 -0.64 9.25
CA TRP A 100 1.11 -0.37 9.94
C TRP A 100 1.17 -0.85 11.40
N THR A 101 1.68 -2.06 11.66
CA THR A 101 1.79 -2.60 13.03
C THR A 101 2.70 -1.73 13.90
N ILE A 102 3.87 -1.32 13.37
CA ILE A 102 4.79 -0.42 14.07
C ILE A 102 4.10 0.89 14.41
N LEU A 103 3.46 1.54 13.44
CA LEU A 103 2.78 2.82 13.67
C LEU A 103 1.60 2.68 14.64
N TYR A 104 0.83 1.60 14.53
CA TYR A 104 -0.29 1.33 15.41
C TYR A 104 0.15 1.14 16.86
N ALA A 105 1.32 0.55 17.11
CA ALA A 105 1.88 0.40 18.46
C ALA A 105 2.04 1.75 19.18
N PHE A 106 2.38 2.82 18.45
CA PHE A 106 2.47 4.18 19.00
C PHE A 106 1.11 4.86 19.20
N SER A 107 0.02 4.29 18.69
CA SER A 107 -1.34 4.82 18.83
C SER A 107 -2.10 4.25 20.04
N ILE A 108 -1.51 3.29 20.77
CA ILE A 108 -2.15 2.63 21.90
C ILE A 108 -2.13 3.59 23.12
N PRO A 109 -3.29 3.94 23.71
CA PRO A 109 -3.34 4.80 24.89
C PRO A 109 -2.62 4.18 26.09
N ALA A 110 -1.91 4.99 26.88
CA ALA A 110 -1.20 4.53 28.08
C ALA A 110 -2.10 3.78 29.09
N ALA A 111 -3.37 4.18 29.19
CA ALA A 111 -4.36 3.50 30.03
C ALA A 111 -4.63 2.05 29.57
N ALA A 112 -4.60 1.78 28.27
CA ALA A 112 -4.77 0.42 27.74
C ALA A 112 -3.50 -0.43 27.99
N LEU A 113 -2.32 0.18 27.92
CA LEU A 113 -1.06 -0.49 28.27
C LEU A 113 -1.02 -0.87 29.75
N ALA A 114 -1.56 -0.04 30.64
CA ALA A 114 -1.63 -0.34 32.06
C ALA A 114 -2.47 -1.59 32.37
N ILE A 115 -3.58 -1.78 31.66
CA ILE A 115 -4.46 -2.96 31.81
C ILE A 115 -3.79 -4.23 31.28
N ILE A 116 -3.05 -4.14 30.17
CA ILE A 116 -2.31 -5.28 29.59
C ILE A 116 -1.16 -5.73 30.52
N ASN A 117 -0.55 -4.79 31.25
CA ASN A 117 0.60 -5.05 32.10
C ASN A 117 0.25 -5.44 33.55
N THR A 118 -1.03 -5.44 33.94
CA THR A 118 -1.46 -5.92 35.26
C THR A 118 -1.61 -7.45 35.25
N PRO A 119 -0.83 -8.20 36.06
CA PRO A 119 -0.97 -9.65 36.14
C PRO A 119 -2.34 -10.01 36.74
N PRO A 120 -2.96 -11.13 36.30
CA PRO A 120 -4.18 -11.61 36.92
C PRO A 120 -3.91 -11.96 38.38
N SER A 121 -4.75 -11.44 39.28
CA SER A 121 -4.77 -11.75 40.71
C SER A 121 -5.14 -13.20 40.99
#